data_AF-A0A7V8G2E6-F1
#
_entry.id   AF-A0A7V8G2E6-F1
#
_cell.length_a   1.000
_cell.length_b   1.000
_cell.length_c   1.000
_cell.angle_alpha   90.00
_cell.angle_beta   90.00
_cell.angle_gamma   90.00
#
_symmetry.space_group_name_H-M   'P 1'
#
loop_
_entity.id
_entity.type
_entity.pdbx_description
1 polymer ?
#
loop_
_entity_poly.entity_id
_entity_poly.type
_entity_poly.pdbx_seq_one_letter_code
_entity_poly.pdbx_strand_id
1 'polypeptide(L)' 'MNWHAPSLLALLSIPCALAIAGCSTPPNEVMQFREGVLRATTYTQAQLYCDNKNQTPRWLGKAPAESGVLFRCD' A
#
# COMPACT_ATOMS: atom_id res chain seq x y z
N MET A 1 -29.13 7.89 -53.93
CA MET A 1 -28.83 6.46 -53.73
C MET A 1 -27.39 6.42 -53.20
N ASN A 2 -27.04 6.23 -51.93
CA ASN A 2 -27.64 5.61 -50.75
C ASN A 2 -26.84 6.20 -49.55
N TRP A 3 -27.42 6.98 -48.63
CA TRP A 3 -27.96 6.59 -47.31
C TRP A 3 -27.08 5.65 -46.44
N HIS A 4 -27.02 5.99 -45.14
CA HIS A 4 -26.38 5.32 -43.97
C HIS A 4 -24.87 5.55 -43.81
N ALA A 5 -24.31 5.82 -42.63
CA ALA A 5 -24.72 6.29 -41.31
C ALA A 5 -23.37 6.55 -40.61
N PRO A 6 -23.23 7.60 -39.78
CA PRO A 6 -21.94 8.01 -39.24
C PRO A 6 -21.37 6.93 -38.33
N SER A 7 -20.09 6.59 -38.55
CA SER A 7 -19.26 5.74 -37.69
C SER A 7 -19.10 6.35 -36.29
N LEU A 8 -20.17 6.31 -35.50
CA LEU A 8 -20.20 6.58 -34.05
C LEU A 8 -19.48 5.50 -33.22
N LEU A 9 -18.86 4.51 -33.86
CA LEU A 9 -18.12 3.41 -33.22
C LEU A 9 -16.63 3.71 -32.99
N ALA A 10 -16.10 4.85 -33.44
CA ALA A 10 -14.68 5.19 -33.30
C ALA A 10 -14.31 5.90 -31.98
N LEU A 11 -15.26 6.10 -31.06
CA LEU A 11 -15.04 6.76 -29.76
C LEU A 11 -14.93 5.78 -28.57
N LEU A 12 -15.00 4.47 -28.80
CA LEU A 12 -14.93 3.45 -27.74
C LEU A 12 -13.53 2.89 -27.48
N SER A 13 -12.49 3.36 -28.18
CA SER A 13 -11.10 3.07 -27.82
C SER A 13 -10.62 4.04 -26.74
N ILE A 14 -11.30 4.03 -25.58
CA ILE A 14 -10.76 4.60 -24.35
C ILE A 14 -9.49 3.79 -24.06
N PRO A 15 -8.30 4.39 -24.02
CA PRO A 15 -7.09 3.66 -23.69
C PRO A 15 -7.20 3.21 -22.23
N CYS A 16 -7.57 1.94 -22.06
CA CYS A 16 -7.49 1.22 -20.81
C CYS A 16 -6.01 0.95 -20.50
N ALA A 17 -5.23 2.02 -20.36
CA ALA A 17 -3.78 2.00 -20.23
C ALA A 17 -3.30 2.83 -19.02
N LEU A 18 -4.12 2.94 -17.97
CA LEU A 18 -3.73 3.58 -16.70
C LEU A 18 -4.12 2.76 -15.46
N ALA A 19 -4.12 1.43 -15.55
CA ALA A 19 -4.33 0.56 -14.38
C ALA A 19 -3.11 -0.32 -14.04
N ILE A 20 -1.92 0.07 -14.50
CA ILE A 20 -0.66 -0.31 -13.85
C ILE A 20 -0.11 0.91 -13.10
N ALA A 21 -0.95 1.48 -12.22
CA ALA A 21 -0.38 1.86 -10.95
C ALA A 21 0.07 0.53 -10.33
N GLY A 22 1.32 0.17 -10.55
CA GLY A 22 1.92 -0.89 -9.76
C GLY A 22 1.57 -0.58 -8.32
N CYS A 23 1.03 -1.56 -7.59
CA CYS A 23 0.99 -1.51 -6.13
C CYS A 23 2.45 -1.54 -5.67
N SER A 24 3.17 -0.44 -5.90
CA SER A 24 4.41 -0.14 -5.24
C SER A 24 4.00 0.26 -3.84
N THR A 25 3.64 -0.73 -3.01
CA THR A 25 3.69 -0.55 -1.57
C THR A 25 5.07 0.03 -1.28
N PRO A 26 5.15 1.27 -0.78
CA PRO A 26 6.40 1.90 -0.45
C PRO A 26 7.24 0.91 0.36
N PRO A 27 8.53 0.69 0.04
CA PRO A 27 9.36 -0.28 0.74
C PRO A 27 9.53 0.04 2.24
N ASN A 28 9.09 1.24 2.67
CA ASN A 28 9.14 1.73 4.04
C ASN A 28 7.75 1.88 4.67
N GLU A 29 6.76 1.10 4.24
CA GLU A 29 5.42 1.18 4.83
C GLU A 29 5.29 0.27 6.06
N VAL A 30 4.67 0.80 7.11
CA VAL A 30 4.25 0.00 8.27
C VAL A 30 2.98 -0.73 7.89
N MET A 31 3.02 -2.07 7.94
CA MET A 31 1.90 -2.92 7.57
C MET A 31 1.29 -3.61 8.78
N GLN A 32 0.02 -3.95 8.72
CA GLN A 32 -0.60 -4.79 9.73
C GLN A 32 -0.15 -6.25 9.54
N PHE A 33 0.39 -6.86 10.60
CA PHE A 33 0.83 -8.25 10.57
C PHE A 33 -0.28 -9.20 11.06
N ARG A 34 -0.96 -8.79 12.14
CA ARG A 34 -2.18 -9.41 12.67
C ARG A 34 -2.95 -8.35 13.44
N GLU A 35 -4.14 -8.68 13.94
CA GLU A 35 -4.94 -7.74 14.71
C GLU A 35 -4.14 -7.12 15.87
N GLY A 36 -4.08 -5.78 15.90
CA GLY A 36 -3.35 -5.02 16.91
C GLY A 36 -1.82 -5.21 16.90
N VAL A 37 -1.24 -5.80 15.85
CA VAL A 37 0.22 -5.94 15.68
C VAL A 37 0.63 -5.43 14.32
N LEU A 38 1.59 -4.52 14.33
CA LEU A 38 2.16 -3.88 13.16
C LEU A 38 3.54 -4.46 12.89
N ARG A 39 3.94 -4.39 11.62
CA ARG A 39 5.26 -4.73 11.11
C ARG A 39 5.87 -3.50 10.46
N ALA A 40 7.11 -3.18 10.82
CA ALA A 40 7.94 -2.18 10.15
C ALA A 40 9.22 -2.84 9.64
N THR A 41 9.87 -2.25 8.64
CA THR A 41 11.17 -2.74 8.16
C THR A 41 12.30 -2.49 9.17
N THR A 42 12.20 -1.43 9.97
CA THR A 42 13.22 -1.05 10.98
C THR A 42 12.59 -0.59 12.30
N TYR A 43 13.37 -0.65 13.38
CA TYR A 43 12.98 -0.10 14.69
C TYR A 43 12.68 1.39 14.62
N THR A 44 13.49 2.17 13.89
CA THR A 44 13.28 3.61 13.73
C THR A 44 11.95 3.93 13.07
N GLN A 45 11.56 3.19 12.03
CA GLN A 45 10.28 3.38 11.36
C GLN A 45 9.10 3.06 12.29
N ALA A 46 9.18 1.99 13.08
CA ALA A 46 8.16 1.66 14.08
C ALA A 46 8.06 2.74 15.17
N GLN A 47 9.20 3.29 15.62
CA GLN A 47 9.26 4.37 16.60
C GLN A 47 8.56 5.63 16.07
N LEU A 48 8.93 6.07 14.86
CA LEU A 48 8.30 7.22 14.21
C LEU A 48 6.80 7.00 13.99
N TYR A 49 6.38 5.78 13.65
CA TYR A 49 4.97 5.48 13.44
C TYR A 49 4.15 5.64 14.72
N CYS A 50 4.63 5.14 15.86
CA CYS A 50 3.93 5.32 17.14
C CYS A 50 4.03 6.77 17.65
N ASP A 51 5.18 7.43 17.46
CA ASP A 51 5.39 8.84 17.83
C ASP A 51 4.40 9.78 17.13
N ASN A 52 4.18 9.60 15.82
CA ASN A 52 3.15 10.34 15.07
C ASN A 52 1.72 10.15 15.61
N LYS A 53 1.49 9.11 16.40
CA LYS A 53 0.21 8.83 17.08
C LYS A 53 0.21 9.23 18.56
N ASN A 54 1.26 9.88 19.04
CA ASN A 54 1.49 10.18 20.45
C ASN A 54 1.45 8.91 21.32
N GLN A 55 1.95 7.79 20.79
CA GLN A 55 1.99 6.49 21.46
C GLN A 55 3.42 5.97 21.55
N THR A 56 3.64 5.00 22.43
CA THR A 56 4.94 4.35 22.59
C THR A 56 4.97 2.99 21.88
N PRO A 57 6.07 2.64 21.18
CA PRO A 57 6.19 1.33 20.57
C PRO A 57 6.49 0.27 21.63
N ARG A 58 5.64 -0.75 21.69
CA ARG A 58 5.90 -2.00 22.39
C ARG A 58 6.41 -3.04 21.43
N TRP A 59 7.66 -3.44 21.63
CA TRP A 59 8.34 -4.43 20.82
C TRP A 59 7.82 -5.83 21.11
N LEU A 60 7.44 -6.54 20.04
CA LEU A 60 6.95 -7.92 20.11
C LEU A 60 7.99 -8.91 19.61
N GLY A 61 8.97 -8.45 18.81
CA GLY A 61 10.09 -9.25 18.33
C GLY A 61 10.48 -8.93 16.89
N LYS A 62 11.25 -9.82 16.27
CA LYS A 62 11.57 -9.74 14.85
C LYS A 62 10.41 -10.30 14.01
N ALA A 63 10.19 -9.71 12.84
CA ALA A 63 9.25 -10.24 11.86
C ALA A 63 9.85 -11.49 11.18
N PRO A 64 9.00 -12.45 10.74
CA PRO A 64 9.46 -13.67 10.07
C PRO A 64 10.21 -13.35 8.77
N ALA A 65 11.05 -14.27 8.30
CA ALA A 65 11.86 -14.11 7.08
C ALA A 65 12.73 -12.84 7.06
N GLU A 66 13.23 -12.42 8.24
CA GLU A 66 14.08 -11.23 8.42
C GLU A 66 13.46 -9.95 7.85
N SER A 67 12.13 -9.93 7.81
CA SER A 67 11.37 -8.96 7.05
C SER A 67 11.09 -7.66 7.83
N GLY A 68 11.72 -7.52 9.00
CA GLY A 68 11.67 -6.34 9.85
C GLY A 68 11.38 -6.64 11.34
N VAL A 69 10.60 -5.79 11.97
CA VAL A 69 10.25 -5.85 13.41
C VAL A 69 8.74 -5.85 13.61
N LEU A 70 8.28 -6.58 14.61
CA LEU A 70 6.90 -6.60 15.06
C LEU A 70 6.74 -5.71 16.28
N PHE A 71 5.71 -4.88 16.28
CA PHE A 71 5.44 -3.92 17.34
C PHE A 71 3.95 -3.64 17.48
N ARG A 72 3.59 -3.02 18.59
CA ARG A 72 2.29 -2.39 18.82
C ARG A 72 2.54 -0.95 19.28
N CYS A 73 1.59 -0.06 19.05
CA CYS A 73 1.59 1.25 19.69
C CYS A 73 0.58 1.23 20.84
N ASP A 74 1.05 1.56 22.04
CA ASP A 74 0.24 1.66 23.26
C ASP A 74 0.39 3.06 23.88
#